data_AF-A0A847HVU4-F1
#
_entry.id   AF-A0A847HVU4-F1
#
_cell.length_a   1.000
_cell.length_b   1.000
_cell.length_c   1.000
_cell.angle_alpha   90.00
_cell.angle_beta   90.00
_cell.angle_gamma   90.00
#
_symmetry.space_group_name_H-M   'P 1'
#
loop_
_entity.id
_entity.type
_entity.pdbx_description
1 polymer ?
#
loop_
_entity_poly.entity_id
_entity_poly.type
_entity_poly.pdbx_seq_one_letter_code
_entity_poly.pdbx_strand_id
1 'polypeptide(L)' 'MSRFSIGEEVLYRGERYAITTLTPAEPYEYRLVRTTPDGAEVVWALEGELSKIERYTRPRDDTQAIRGTRQRRA' A
#
# COMPACT_ATOMS: atom_id res chain seq x y z
N MET A 1 9.57 -12.70 -13.34
CA MET A 1 9.98 -11.34 -12.91
C MET A 1 9.03 -10.94 -11.80
N SER A 2 9.54 -10.62 -10.61
CA SER A 2 8.77 -10.24 -9.43
C SER A 2 7.88 -9.03 -9.70
N ARG A 3 6.57 -9.09 -9.40
CA ARG A 3 5.62 -7.98 -9.56
C ARG A 3 5.82 -6.86 -8.55
N PHE A 4 6.43 -7.17 -7.41
CA PHE A 4 6.65 -6.25 -6.30
C PHE A 4 8.14 -6.10 -5.98
N SER A 5 8.49 -5.03 -5.27
CA SER A 5 9.88 -4.71 -4.89
C SER A 5 10.07 -4.65 -3.37
N ILE A 6 11.30 -4.89 -2.89
CA ILE A 6 11.66 -4.61 -1.50
C ILE A 6 11.44 -3.12 -1.22
N GLY A 7 10.85 -2.82 -0.05
CA GLY A 7 10.45 -1.48 0.37
C GLY A 7 9.07 -1.04 -0.12
N GLU A 8 8.42 -1.80 -1.02
CA GLU A 8 7.06 -1.51 -1.48
C GLU A 8 6.04 -1.83 -0.37
N GLU A 9 5.04 -0.95 -0.20
CA GLU A 9 3.89 -1.19 0.67
C GLU A 9 2.78 -1.90 -0.10
N VAL A 10 2.27 -3.00 0.46
CA VAL A 10 1.23 -3.86 -0.14
C VAL A 10 0.11 -4.13 0.86
N LEU A 11 -1.03 -4.56 0.34
CA LEU A 11 -2.11 -5.13 1.14
C LEU A 11 -1.98 -6.65 1.18
N TYR A 12 -2.03 -7.20 2.38
CA TYR A 12 -2.13 -8.62 2.65
C TYR A 12 -3.24 -8.85 3.68
N ARG A 13 -4.25 -9.65 3.31
CA ARG A 13 -5.44 -9.92 4.16
C ARG A 13 -6.13 -8.64 4.67
N GLY A 14 -6.16 -7.59 3.83
CA GLY A 14 -6.78 -6.30 4.16
C GLY A 14 -5.90 -5.34 4.97
N GLU A 15 -4.74 -5.79 5.42
CA GLU A 15 -3.81 -5.01 6.25
C GLU A 15 -2.60 -4.55 5.44
N ARG A 16 -2.03 -3.41 5.83
CA ARG A 16 -0.85 -2.83 5.15
C ARG A 16 0.44 -3.41 5.71
N TYR A 17 1.29 -3.89 4.81
CA TYR A 17 2.62 -4.40 5.11
C TYR A 17 3.67 -3.79 4.17
N ALA A 18 4.92 -3.72 4.63
CA ALA A 18 6.08 -3.42 3.81
C ALA A 18 6.84 -4.70 3.43
N ILE A 19 7.29 -4.81 2.19
CA ILE A 19 8.12 -5.93 1.73
C ILE A 19 9.56 -5.71 2.19
N THR A 20 10.15 -6.70 2.85
CA THR A 20 11.53 -6.65 3.36
C THR A 20 12.47 -7.63 2.67
N THR A 21 11.93 -8.70 2.08
CA THR A 21 12.72 -9.72 1.39
C THR A 21 11.87 -10.34 0.28
N LEU A 22 12.53 -10.70 -0.82
CA LEU A 22 11.96 -11.48 -1.92
C LEU A 22 12.79 -12.74 -2.09
N THR A 23 12.15 -13.89 -2.22
CA THR A 23 12.81 -15.15 -2.58
C THR A 23 12.98 -15.20 -4.10
N PRO A 24 14.19 -15.50 -4.64
CA PRO A 24 14.44 -15.42 -6.08
C PRO A 24 13.89 -16.61 -6.90
N ALA A 25 13.30 -17.62 -6.25
CA ALA A 25 12.78 -18.84 -6.87
C ALA A 25 11.26 -18.95 -6.71
N GLU A 26 10.58 -19.52 -7.72
CA GLU A 26 9.13 -19.72 -7.68
C GLU A 26 8.73 -20.87 -6.73
N PRO A 27 7.61 -20.73 -5.99
CA PRO A 27 6.71 -19.57 -5.99
C PRO A 27 7.32 -18.37 -5.26
N TYR A 28 7.18 -17.17 -5.84
CA TYR A 28 7.76 -15.95 -5.26
C TYR A 28 7.15 -15.67 -3.88
N GLU A 29 7.95 -15.89 -2.84
CA GLU A 29 7.62 -15.60 -1.45
C GLU A 29 8.18 -14.24 -1.03
N TYR A 30 7.34 -13.47 -0.36
CA TYR A 30 7.67 -12.14 0.14
C TYR A 30 7.61 -12.13 1.66
N ARG A 31 8.68 -11.62 2.28
CA ARG A 31 8.70 -11.35 3.72
C ARG A 31 8.08 -9.98 3.98
N LEU A 32 6.93 -9.99 4.63
CA LEU A 32 6.15 -8.81 4.96
C LEU A 32 6.38 -8.40 6.41
N VAL A 33 6.43 -7.09 6.68
CA VAL A 33 6.46 -6.53 8.03
C VAL A 33 5.39 -5.45 8.21
N ARG A 34 4.72 -5.43 9.36
CA ARG A 34 3.92 -4.28 9.80
C ARG A 34 4.20 -3.98 11.27
N THR A 35 4.02 -2.72 11.64
CA THR A 35 4.03 -2.29 13.04
C THR A 35 2.61 -2.36 13.61
N THR A 36 2.44 -3.09 14.69
CA THR A 36 1.21 -3.17 15.48
C THR A 36 1.45 -2.53 16.86
N PRO A 37 0.39 -2.26 17.65
CA PRO A 37 0.54 -1.80 19.03
C PRO A 37 1.39 -2.72 19.91
N ASP A 38 1.43 -4.02 19.59
CA ASP A 38 2.15 -5.05 20.35
C ASP A 38 3.59 -5.28 19.84
N GLY A 39 3.97 -4.65 18.72
CA GLY A 39 5.30 -4.75 18.14
C GLY A 39 5.30 -5.02 16.64
N ALA A 40 6.42 -5.50 16.12
CA ALA A 40 6.52 -5.84 14.71
C ALA A 40 5.89 -7.23 14.44
N GLU A 41 4.96 -7.27 13.50
CA GLU A 41 4.42 -8.52 12.95
C GLU A 41 5.15 -8.85 11.65
N VAL A 42 5.60 -10.10 11.51
CA VAL A 42 6.33 -10.60 10.34
C VAL A 42 5.59 -11.80 9.79
N VAL A 43 5.29 -11.78 8.49
CA VAL A 43 4.62 -12.89 7.79
C VAL A 43 5.27 -13.15 6.45
N TRP A 44 5.05 -14.36 5.91
CA TRP A 44 5.40 -14.73 4.54
C TRP A 44 4.13 -14.86 3.72
N ALA A 45 4.17 -14.37 2.49
CA ALA A 45 3.03 -14.41 1.58
C ALA A 45 3.50 -14.66 0.14
N LEU A 46 2.66 -15.34 -0.62
CA LEU A 46 2.85 -15.56 -2.05
C LEU A 46 2.44 -14.32 -2.84
N GLU A 47 3.03 -14.14 -4.02
CA GLU A 47 2.67 -13.04 -4.94
C GLU A 47 1.16 -12.88 -5.16
N GLY A 48 0.44 -14.00 -5.33
CA GLY A 48 -0.99 -14.03 -5.59
C GLY A 48 -1.86 -13.58 -4.41
N GLU A 49 -1.30 -13.48 -3.21
CA GLU A 49 -2.00 -13.00 -2.01
C GLU A 49 -1.84 -11.49 -1.79
N LEU A 50 -0.98 -10.83 -2.58
CA LEU A 50 -0.64 -9.42 -2.43
C LEU A 50 -1.44 -8.54 -3.39
N SER A 51 -1.84 -7.37 -2.90
CA SER A 51 -2.47 -6.34 -3.73
C SER A 51 -1.78 -4.98 -3.54
N LYS A 52 -1.75 -4.16 -4.60
CA LYS A 52 -1.20 -2.81 -4.52
C LYS A 52 -2.13 -1.88 -3.72
N ILE A 53 -1.55 -0.94 -3.00
CA ILE A 53 -2.30 0.13 -2.34
C ILE A 53 -2.66 1.19 -3.38
N GLU A 54 -3.91 1.18 -3.86
CA GLU A 54 -4.36 2.12 -4.90
C GLU A 54 -4.54 3.57 -4.41
N ARG A 55 -4.45 3.80 -3.09
CA ARG A 55 -4.76 5.11 -2.47
C ARG A 55 -3.79 6.23 -2.87
N TYR A 56 -2.57 5.89 -3.30
CA TYR A 56 -1.57 6.86 -3.72
C TYR A 56 -1.49 7.05 -5.24
N THR A 57 -2.18 6.20 -6.02
CA THR A 57 -2.10 6.21 -7.49
C THR A 57 -3.35 6.73 -8.16
N ARG A 58 -4.41 7.06 -7.41
CA ARG A 58 -5.58 7.77 -7.94
C ARG A 58 -5.38 9.28 -7.77
N PRO A 59 -5.23 10.06 -8.86
CA PRO A 59 -5.29 11.51 -8.78
C PRO A 59 -6.60 11.89 -8.09
N ARG A 60 -6.50 12.59 -6.97
CA ARG A 60 -7.67 13.19 -6.33
C ARG A 60 -7.84 14.56 -7.00
N ASP A 61 -8.93 14.76 -7.74
CA ASP A 61 -9.31 16.10 -8.21
C ASP A 61 -9.86 16.88 -7.02
N ASP A 62 -8.97 17.58 -6.31
CA ASP A 62 -9.26 18.45 -5.17
C ASP A 62 -9.41 19.93 -5.58
N THR A 63 -9.30 20.24 -6.86
CA THR A 63 -9.33 21.63 -7.37
C THR A 63 -10.74 22.24 -7.33
N GLN A 64 -11.78 21.41 -7.33
CA GLN A 64 -13.19 21.87 -7.30
C GLN A 64 -13.62 22.48 -5.95
N ALA A 65 -12.93 22.16 -4.84
CA ALA A 65 -13.33 22.62 -3.50
C ALA A 65 -13.00 24.09 -3.21
N ILE A 66 -12.08 24.71 -3.98
CA ILE A 66 -11.58 26.07 -3.68
C ILE A 66 -12.43 27.17 -4.36
N ARG A 67 -13.22 26.85 -5.39
CA ARG A 67 -13.93 27.87 -6.20
C ARG A 67 -15.26 28.37 -5.63
N GLY A 68 -15.79 27.76 -4.57
CA GLY A 68 -17.12 28.09 -4.01
C GLY A 68 -17.17 29.27 -3.03
N THR A 69 -16.04 29.73 -2.49
CA THR A 69 -16.01 30.66 -1.34
C THR A 69 -15.97 32.15 -1.72
N ARG A 70 -16.46 32.54 -2.90
CA ARG A 70 -16.79 33.97 -3.14
C ARG A 70 -18.18 34.25 -2.57
N GLN A 71 -18.19 34.54 -1.27
CA GLN A 71 -19.30 35.08 -0.50
C GLN A 71 -20.04 36.17 -1.31
N ARG A 72 -21.34 35.96 -1.52
CA ARG A 72 -22.31 37.04 -1.73
C ARG A 72 -22.24 37.93 -0.48
N ARG A 73 -21.80 39.19 -0.63
CA ARG A 73 -22.21 40.25 0.29
C ARG A 73 -23.51 40.84 -0.24
N ALA A 74 -24.47 40.91 0.69
CA ALA A 74 -25.74 41.60 0.58
C ALA A 74 -25.55 43.11 0.36
#